data_AF-A0A969XRG7-F1
#
_entry.id   AF-A0A969XRG7-F1
#
_cell.length_a   1.000
_cell.length_b   1.000
_cell.length_c   1.000
_cell.angle_alpha   90.00
_cell.angle_beta   90.00
_cell.angle_gamma   90.00
#
_symmetry.space_group_name_H-M   'P 1'
#
loop_
_entity.id
_entity.type
_entity.pdbx_description
1 polymer ?
#
loop_
_entity_poly.entity_id
_entity_poly.type
_entity_poly.pdbx_seq_one_letter_code
_entity_poly.pdbx_strand_id
1 'polypeptide(L)'
;MMHVRNAALRAAALAAVALLAAVLAAQSAAAGPYANPSPSEIRAKLQSAAAARSIPPKILYGIAWQESTWRQFDANGDPLIGYDGKGIGIMQVTTIPAGVDVERLKTDIDYNIAVGADILVVKWGYAPSVFPVIGDGDPRCYENWFFAVWAYNGWVRGNPYPYRIWQHVADGRGLWTGLALTPVPEAWLVSGFPVPPVSTPQPAHWWSPTPRPQPVLSVPRVQKRVKVGDRFTASGTLSPRHEAGVHSVELRLYRKNGSRWVLRRTAPTTNRDAGGVGADLTRWARTLTLGKAGRWKLVAYALPDADHAAATSKAAHVTVVR
;
A
#
# COMPACT_ATOMS: atom_id res chain seq x y z
N MET A 1 -58.34 29.77 -34.82
CA MET A 1 -56.91 30.20 -34.80
C MET A 1 -56.30 30.32 -33.39
N MET A 2 -57.06 30.71 -32.35
CA MET A 2 -56.51 30.94 -31.01
C MET A 2 -56.08 29.65 -30.24
N HIS A 3 -56.80 28.54 -30.42
CA HIS A 3 -56.46 27.27 -29.76
C HIS A 3 -55.16 26.61 -30.24
N VAL A 4 -54.78 26.82 -31.51
CA VAL A 4 -53.54 26.24 -32.07
C VAL A 4 -52.30 26.98 -31.55
N ARG A 5 -52.38 28.30 -31.34
CA ARG A 5 -51.26 29.10 -30.77
C ARG A 5 -50.96 28.74 -29.31
N ASN A 6 -51.98 28.41 -28.52
CA ASN A 6 -51.79 28.03 -27.11
C ASN A 6 -51.15 26.64 -26.94
N ALA A 7 -51.43 25.71 -27.85
CA ALA A 7 -50.78 24.40 -27.86
C ALA A 7 -49.28 24.52 -28.23
N ALA A 8 -48.95 25.34 -29.23
CA ALA A 8 -47.57 25.57 -29.64
C ALA A 8 -46.72 26.25 -28.55
N LEU A 9 -47.28 27.24 -27.83
CA LEU A 9 -46.59 27.92 -26.72
C LEU A 9 -46.36 27.00 -25.51
N ARG A 10 -47.32 26.10 -25.20
CA ARG A 10 -47.16 25.10 -24.13
C ARG A 10 -46.14 24.03 -24.49
N ALA A 11 -46.11 23.59 -25.75
CA ALA A 11 -45.11 22.64 -26.23
C ALA A 11 -43.70 23.24 -26.21
N ALA A 12 -43.54 24.51 -26.62
CA ALA A 12 -42.26 25.20 -26.57
C ALA A 12 -41.76 25.43 -25.13
N ALA A 13 -42.67 25.77 -24.19
CA ALA A 13 -42.32 25.93 -22.78
C ALA A 13 -41.93 24.59 -22.12
N LEU A 14 -42.64 23.50 -22.41
CA LEU A 14 -42.30 22.15 -21.94
C LEU A 14 -40.97 21.65 -22.52
N ALA A 15 -40.71 21.94 -23.80
CA ALA A 15 -39.43 21.63 -24.43
C ALA A 15 -38.27 22.42 -23.81
N ALA A 16 -38.46 23.71 -23.49
CA ALA A 16 -37.45 24.53 -22.83
C ALA A 16 -37.17 24.07 -21.38
N VAL A 17 -38.20 23.68 -20.62
CA VAL A 17 -38.04 23.12 -19.27
C VAL A 17 -37.37 21.76 -19.30
N ALA A 18 -37.69 20.91 -20.28
CA ALA A 18 -37.02 19.62 -20.48
C ALA A 18 -35.55 19.78 -20.91
N LEU A 19 -35.24 20.78 -21.75
CA LEU A 19 -33.86 21.10 -22.14
C LEU A 19 -33.06 21.63 -20.94
N LEU A 20 -33.66 22.49 -20.11
CA LEU A 20 -33.02 23.01 -18.90
C LEU A 20 -32.78 21.89 -17.86
N ALA A 21 -33.74 20.98 -17.69
CA ALA A 21 -33.60 19.80 -16.83
C ALA A 21 -32.53 18.82 -17.34
N ALA A 22 -32.40 18.66 -18.66
CA ALA A 22 -31.35 17.83 -19.26
C ALA A 22 -29.95 18.46 -19.13
N VAL A 23 -29.83 19.79 -19.22
CA VAL A 23 -28.56 20.51 -18.99
C VAL A 23 -28.15 20.49 -17.51
N LEU A 24 -29.10 20.52 -16.58
CA LEU A 24 -28.86 20.35 -15.14
C LEU A 24 -28.51 18.89 -14.77
N ALA A 25 -29.08 17.90 -15.46
CA ALA A 25 -28.76 16.48 -15.26
C ALA A 25 -27.46 16.02 -15.94
N ALA A 26 -26.93 16.79 -16.91
CA ALA A 26 -25.71 16.47 -17.64
C ALA A 26 -24.42 17.00 -16.97
N GLN A 27 -24.49 17.75 -15.87
CA GLN A 27 -23.33 17.95 -14.99
C GLN A 27 -23.14 16.72 -14.10
N SER A 28 -22.82 15.59 -14.72
CA SER A 28 -21.99 14.61 -14.04
C SER A 28 -20.68 15.35 -13.77
N ALA A 29 -20.39 15.69 -12.51
CA ALA A 29 -19.05 16.11 -12.13
C ALA A 29 -18.12 15.02 -12.67
N ALA A 30 -17.34 15.35 -13.70
CA ALA A 30 -16.39 14.41 -14.25
C ALA A 30 -15.49 13.99 -13.08
N ALA A 31 -15.33 12.68 -12.89
CA ALA A 31 -14.36 12.20 -11.92
C ALA A 31 -13.01 12.90 -12.18
N GLY A 32 -12.42 13.49 -11.14
CA GLY A 32 -11.09 14.04 -11.13
C GLY A 32 -10.07 13.05 -11.70
N PRO A 33 -8.93 13.55 -12.22
CA PRO A 33 -8.05 12.77 -13.07
C PRO A 33 -7.22 11.72 -12.31
N TYR A 34 -7.38 11.61 -10.99
CA TYR A 34 -6.50 10.81 -10.14
C TYR A 34 -7.18 9.55 -9.61
N ALA A 35 -6.38 8.49 -9.46
CA ALA A 35 -6.80 7.24 -8.86
C ALA A 35 -5.79 6.82 -7.80
N ASN A 36 -6.27 6.25 -6.70
CA ASN A 36 -5.41 5.67 -5.68
C ASN A 36 -4.66 4.44 -6.25
N PRO A 37 -3.36 4.27 -5.98
CA PRO A 37 -2.64 3.04 -6.30
C PRO A 37 -3.24 1.83 -5.59
N SER A 38 -2.84 0.62 -5.99
CA SER A 38 -3.26 -0.59 -5.29
C SER A 38 -2.74 -0.59 -3.84
N PRO A 39 -3.43 -1.26 -2.89
CA PRO A 39 -2.95 -1.32 -1.51
C PRO A 39 -1.52 -1.87 -1.38
N SER A 40 -1.11 -2.78 -2.26
CA SER A 40 0.27 -3.29 -2.29
C SER A 40 1.30 -2.24 -2.71
N GLU A 41 0.95 -1.36 -3.66
CA GLU A 41 1.80 -0.24 -4.06
C GLU A 41 1.86 0.81 -2.98
N ILE A 42 0.73 1.13 -2.33
CA ILE A 42 0.69 2.07 -1.20
C ILE A 42 1.55 1.56 -0.04
N ARG A 43 1.43 0.28 0.34
CA ARG A 43 2.30 -0.35 1.35
C ARG A 43 3.78 -0.22 0.96
N ALA A 44 4.10 -0.46 -0.31
CA ALA A 44 5.47 -0.31 -0.82
C ALA A 44 6.02 1.10 -0.66
N LYS A 45 5.20 2.12 -0.95
CA LYS A 45 5.55 3.53 -0.81
C LYS A 45 5.73 3.92 0.66
N LEU A 46 4.80 3.52 1.54
CA LEU A 46 4.87 3.77 2.98
C LEU A 46 6.13 3.16 3.60
N GLN A 47 6.46 1.91 3.28
CA GLN A 47 7.68 1.31 3.81
C GLN A 47 8.93 1.99 3.29
N SER A 48 8.98 2.33 2.00
CA SER A 48 10.13 3.00 1.43
C SER A 48 10.40 4.32 2.16
N ALA A 49 9.35 5.10 2.39
CA ALA A 49 9.46 6.37 3.11
C ALA A 49 9.83 6.20 4.58
N ALA A 50 9.26 5.21 5.27
CA ALA A 50 9.57 4.89 6.66
C ALA A 50 11.02 4.42 6.82
N ALA A 51 11.45 3.46 5.99
CA ALA A 51 12.81 2.91 6.01
C ALA A 51 13.87 3.97 5.70
N ALA A 52 13.59 4.87 4.74
CA ALA A 52 14.47 6.01 4.43
C ALA A 52 14.70 6.95 5.62
N ARG A 53 13.81 6.91 6.62
CA ARG A 53 13.81 7.77 7.82
C ARG A 53 14.07 6.99 9.11
N SER A 54 14.46 5.72 9.00
CA SER A 54 14.63 4.81 10.14
C SER A 54 13.37 4.69 11.03
N ILE A 55 12.19 4.90 10.47
CA ILE A 55 10.91 4.64 11.14
C ILE A 55 10.57 3.17 10.96
N PRO A 56 10.23 2.43 12.03
CA PRO A 56 9.63 1.09 11.93
C PRO A 56 8.36 1.12 11.04
N PRO A 57 8.34 0.47 9.86
CA PRO A 57 7.35 0.73 8.82
C PRO A 57 5.88 0.60 9.25
N LYS A 58 5.57 -0.37 10.12
CA LYS A 58 4.19 -0.60 10.56
C LYS A 58 3.60 0.60 11.32
N ILE A 59 4.42 1.43 11.96
CA ILE A 59 3.96 2.69 12.57
C ILE A 59 3.35 3.60 11.50
N LEU A 60 4.06 3.78 10.38
CA LEU A 60 3.59 4.63 9.28
C LEU A 60 2.36 4.01 8.58
N TYR A 61 2.28 2.67 8.52
CA TYR A 61 1.09 1.96 8.01
C TYR A 61 -0.14 2.30 8.84
N GLY A 62 -0.01 2.18 10.17
CA GLY A 62 -1.09 2.46 11.11
C GLY A 62 -1.52 3.92 11.07
N ILE A 63 -0.58 4.87 11.02
CA ILE A 63 -0.86 6.31 10.89
C ILE A 63 -1.62 6.58 9.59
N ALA A 64 -1.06 6.19 8.44
CA ALA A 64 -1.72 6.41 7.14
C ALA A 64 -3.13 5.78 7.09
N TRP A 65 -3.33 4.63 7.75
CA TRP A 65 -4.64 4.00 7.84
C TRP A 65 -5.60 4.83 8.70
N GLN A 66 -5.16 5.28 9.87
CA GLN A 66 -5.97 6.11 10.77
C GLN A 66 -6.33 7.46 10.15
N GLU A 67 -5.43 8.04 9.37
CA GLU A 67 -5.60 9.36 8.76
C GLU A 67 -6.55 9.32 7.55
N SER A 68 -6.42 8.32 6.67
CA SER A 68 -7.10 8.36 5.38
C SER A 68 -7.67 7.02 4.90
N THR A 69 -7.52 5.95 5.69
CA THR A 69 -7.68 4.56 5.24
C THR A 69 -6.87 4.27 3.98
N TRP A 70 -5.62 4.76 3.93
CA TRP A 70 -4.71 4.64 2.78
C TRP A 70 -5.21 5.30 1.49
N ARG A 71 -5.85 6.47 1.58
CA ARG A 71 -6.35 7.19 0.40
C ARG A 71 -5.65 8.54 0.23
N GLN A 72 -5.06 8.76 -0.94
CA GLN A 72 -4.61 10.09 -1.38
C GLN A 72 -5.74 10.86 -2.05
N PHE A 73 -6.64 10.16 -2.76
CA PHE A 73 -7.74 10.74 -3.51
C PHE A 73 -9.09 10.20 -3.02
N ASP A 74 -10.14 10.98 -3.15
CA ASP A 74 -11.51 10.56 -2.82
C ASP A 74 -12.13 9.68 -3.93
N ALA A 75 -13.41 9.35 -3.78
CA ALA A 75 -14.12 8.49 -4.75
C ALA A 75 -14.37 9.20 -6.09
N ASN A 76 -14.32 10.53 -6.12
CA ASN A 76 -14.44 11.31 -7.34
C ASN A 76 -13.10 11.46 -8.04
N GLY A 77 -11.97 11.08 -7.44
CA GLY A 77 -10.64 11.28 -8.02
C GLY A 77 -10.05 12.65 -7.72
N ASP A 78 -10.61 13.38 -6.75
CA ASP A 78 -10.08 14.63 -6.25
C ASP A 78 -9.13 14.39 -5.06
N PRO A 79 -8.17 15.28 -4.79
CA PRO A 79 -7.32 15.19 -3.59
C PRO A 79 -8.15 15.04 -2.32
N LEU A 80 -7.79 14.07 -1.48
CA LEU A 80 -8.47 13.86 -0.21
C LEU A 80 -8.17 15.01 0.75
N ILE A 81 -9.19 15.80 1.08
CA ILE A 81 -9.12 16.85 2.09
C ILE A 81 -9.86 16.39 3.35
N GLY A 82 -9.24 16.58 4.51
CA GLY A 82 -9.80 16.23 5.80
C GLY A 82 -11.11 16.95 6.09
N TYR A 83 -11.93 16.38 6.98
CA TYR A 83 -13.25 16.93 7.32
C TYR A 83 -13.20 18.38 7.85
N ASP A 84 -12.10 18.76 8.50
CA ASP A 84 -11.86 20.11 8.99
C ASP A 84 -11.39 21.10 7.90
N GLY A 85 -11.26 20.62 6.66
CA GLY A 85 -10.78 21.37 5.51
C GLY A 85 -9.27 21.59 5.48
N LYS A 86 -8.49 20.96 6.38
CA LYS A 86 -7.06 21.24 6.53
C LYS A 86 -6.15 20.06 6.20
N GLY A 87 -6.50 18.85 6.61
CA GLY A 87 -5.66 17.67 6.36
C GLY A 87 -5.57 17.35 4.87
N ILE A 88 -4.36 17.18 4.33
CA ILE A 88 -4.15 16.87 2.90
C ILE A 88 -3.63 15.44 2.72
N GLY A 89 -4.33 14.66 1.89
CA GLY A 89 -3.88 13.39 1.33
C GLY A 89 -3.77 12.24 2.32
N ILE A 90 -2.99 11.22 1.95
CA ILE A 90 -2.90 9.94 2.65
C ILE A 90 -2.38 10.06 4.09
N MET A 91 -1.51 11.04 4.35
CA MET A 91 -0.96 11.31 5.68
C MET A 91 -1.70 12.41 6.45
N GLN A 92 -2.76 13.00 5.87
CA GLN A 92 -3.54 14.13 6.41
C GLN A 92 -2.66 15.25 6.97
N VAL A 93 -1.75 15.76 6.14
CA VAL A 93 -0.81 16.82 6.55
C VAL A 93 -1.58 18.13 6.76
N THR A 94 -1.71 18.55 8.03
CA THR A 94 -2.48 19.75 8.44
C THR A 94 -1.59 20.96 8.73
N THR A 95 -0.47 20.77 9.43
CA THR A 95 0.52 21.84 9.67
C THR A 95 1.60 21.75 8.60
N ILE A 96 1.42 22.47 7.51
CA ILE A 96 2.30 22.42 6.34
C ILE A 96 3.65 23.09 6.70
N PRO A 97 4.77 22.35 6.70
CA PRO A 97 6.09 22.94 6.93
C PRO A 97 6.46 23.97 5.86
N ALA A 98 7.28 24.97 6.23
CA ALA A 98 7.77 25.95 5.27
C ALA A 98 8.52 25.28 4.10
N GLY A 99 8.25 25.73 2.88
CA GLY A 99 8.87 25.20 1.66
C GLY A 99 8.24 23.92 1.10
N VAL A 100 7.19 23.38 1.73
CA VAL A 100 6.40 22.28 1.16
C VAL A 100 5.52 22.79 0.01
N ASP A 101 5.56 22.10 -1.12
CA ASP A 101 4.72 22.35 -2.28
C ASP A 101 3.33 21.75 -2.05
N VAL A 102 2.35 22.63 -1.81
CA VAL A 102 0.97 22.22 -1.47
C VAL A 102 0.28 21.51 -2.63
N GLU A 103 0.57 21.88 -3.88
CA GLU A 103 -0.06 21.25 -5.04
C GLU A 103 0.48 19.85 -5.27
N ARG A 104 1.79 19.64 -5.06
CA ARG A 104 2.36 18.29 -5.01
C ARG A 104 1.83 17.50 -3.82
N LEU A 105 1.64 18.13 -2.66
CA LEU A 105 1.09 17.46 -1.48
C LEU A 105 -0.32 16.88 -1.73
N LYS A 106 -1.11 17.54 -2.58
CA LYS A 106 -2.42 17.09 -3.04
C LYS A 106 -2.37 16.00 -4.11
N THR A 107 -1.41 16.06 -5.03
CA THR A 107 -1.45 15.29 -6.29
C THR A 107 -0.40 14.17 -6.38
N ASP A 108 0.64 14.21 -5.56
CA ASP A 108 1.75 13.27 -5.54
C ASP A 108 1.74 12.49 -4.21
N ILE A 109 1.27 11.24 -4.28
CA ILE A 109 1.17 10.36 -3.11
C ILE A 109 2.54 10.08 -2.47
N ASP A 110 3.62 9.98 -3.26
CA ASP A 110 4.95 9.72 -2.72
C ASP A 110 5.46 10.94 -1.95
N TYR A 111 5.19 12.14 -2.48
CA TYR A 111 5.49 13.38 -1.80
C TYR A 111 4.67 13.56 -0.51
N ASN A 112 3.37 13.25 -0.53
CA ASN A 112 2.52 13.30 0.66
C ASN A 112 3.00 12.35 1.77
N ILE A 113 3.32 11.11 1.41
CA ILE A 113 3.89 10.11 2.34
C ILE A 113 5.22 10.60 2.90
N ALA A 114 6.11 11.12 2.05
CA ALA A 114 7.41 11.62 2.47
C ALA A 114 7.28 12.76 3.50
N VAL A 115 6.43 13.75 3.22
CA VAL A 115 6.19 14.89 4.12
C VAL A 115 5.58 14.43 5.44
N GLY A 116 4.59 13.54 5.43
CA GLY A 116 4.01 12.99 6.66
C GLY A 116 5.06 12.22 7.49
N ALA A 117 5.90 11.43 6.84
CA ALA A 117 6.98 10.72 7.53
C ALA A 117 8.04 11.68 8.10
N ASP A 118 8.39 12.77 7.40
CA ASP A 118 9.28 13.82 7.91
C ASP A 118 8.69 14.51 9.16
N ILE A 119 7.39 14.79 9.15
CA ILE A 119 6.70 15.34 10.32
C ILE A 119 6.82 14.40 11.52
N LEU A 120 6.64 13.09 11.32
CA LEU A 120 6.81 12.12 12.41
C LEU A 120 8.25 12.10 12.97
N VAL A 121 9.26 12.22 12.11
CA VAL A 121 10.67 12.35 12.55
C VAL A 121 10.88 13.63 13.36
N VAL A 122 10.29 14.75 12.93
CA VAL A 122 10.34 16.00 13.71
C VAL A 122 9.68 15.79 15.09
N LYS A 123 8.55 15.09 15.16
CA LYS A 123 7.90 14.77 16.44
C LYS A 123 8.76 13.85 17.31
N TRP A 124 9.45 12.88 16.73
CA TRP A 124 10.41 12.06 17.47
C TRP A 124 11.50 12.91 18.14
N GLY A 125 12.03 13.91 17.43
CA GLY A 125 13.01 14.85 17.95
C GLY A 125 12.51 15.78 19.08
N TYR A 126 11.23 15.71 19.46
CA TYR A 126 10.72 16.46 20.61
C TYR A 126 11.17 15.86 21.95
N ALA A 127 11.60 14.60 22.00
CA ALA A 127 12.25 14.05 23.19
C ALA A 127 13.71 14.53 23.31
N PRO A 128 14.22 14.80 24.53
CA PRO A 128 13.51 14.80 25.82
C PRO A 128 12.77 16.12 26.16
N SER A 129 12.85 17.14 25.30
CA SER A 129 12.48 18.52 25.63
C SER A 129 10.98 18.77 25.85
N VAL A 130 10.11 18.06 25.12
CA VAL A 130 8.64 18.19 25.21
C VAL A 130 8.02 17.01 25.95
N PHE A 131 8.59 15.82 25.77
CA PHE A 131 8.17 14.58 26.42
C PHE A 131 9.40 13.70 26.67
N PRO A 132 9.36 12.78 27.65
CA PRO A 132 10.52 11.98 28.02
C PRO A 132 10.89 10.98 26.93
N VAL A 133 12.17 10.61 26.89
CA VAL A 133 12.65 9.46 26.11
C VAL A 133 12.08 8.18 26.73
N ILE A 134 11.64 7.24 25.89
CA ILE A 134 11.25 5.90 26.30
C ILE A 134 12.49 5.00 26.21
N GLY A 135 12.81 4.33 27.32
CA GLY A 135 13.94 3.41 27.43
C GLY A 135 15.26 4.04 27.01
N ASP A 136 15.95 3.40 26.08
CA ASP A 136 17.22 3.85 25.50
C ASP A 136 17.06 4.80 24.30
N GLY A 137 15.82 5.05 23.87
CA GLY A 137 15.55 5.85 22.68
C GLY A 137 16.02 5.22 21.37
N ASP A 138 16.20 3.91 21.29
CA ASP A 138 16.56 3.27 20.01
C ASP A 138 15.38 3.35 19.02
N PRO A 139 15.56 4.00 17.85
CA PRO A 139 14.48 4.17 16.87
C PRO A 139 14.06 2.86 16.19
N ARG A 140 14.82 1.77 16.36
CA ARG A 140 14.44 0.45 15.86
C ARG A 140 13.36 -0.20 16.72
N CYS A 141 13.23 0.21 17.98
CA CYS A 141 12.20 -0.31 18.86
C CYS A 141 10.86 0.40 18.59
N TYR A 142 9.82 -0.36 18.23
CA TYR A 142 8.49 0.19 17.94
C TYR A 142 7.92 0.97 19.12
N GLU A 143 8.06 0.43 20.33
CA GLU A 143 7.52 1.01 21.54
C GLU A 143 8.12 2.37 21.90
N ASN A 144 9.37 2.62 21.50
CA ASN A 144 10.02 3.90 21.78
C ASN A 144 9.38 5.07 21.01
N TRP A 145 8.60 4.81 19.96
CA TRP A 145 7.92 5.85 19.15
C TRP A 145 6.59 6.33 19.72
N PHE A 146 6.12 5.75 20.82
CA PHE A 146 4.77 5.98 21.33
C PHE A 146 4.42 7.47 21.50
N PHE A 147 5.30 8.28 22.08
CA PHE A 147 5.05 9.72 22.26
C PHE A 147 5.21 10.54 20.98
N ALA A 148 6.05 10.12 20.03
CA ALA A 148 6.12 10.74 18.71
C ALA A 148 4.81 10.54 17.93
N VAL A 149 4.25 9.33 18.01
CA VAL A 149 2.93 8.98 17.42
C VAL A 149 1.81 9.77 18.08
N TRP A 150 1.84 9.92 19.41
CA TRP A 150 0.94 10.81 20.13
C TRP A 150 1.03 12.24 19.60
N ALA A 151 2.24 12.79 19.51
CA ALA A 151 2.49 14.15 19.06
C ALA A 151 2.23 14.38 17.56
N TYR A 152 2.19 13.32 16.74
CA TYR A 152 1.81 13.40 15.33
C TYR A 152 0.37 13.89 15.18
N ASN A 153 -0.55 13.30 15.94
CA ASN A 153 -1.94 13.75 16.00
C ASN A 153 -2.09 15.04 16.81
N GLY A 154 -1.44 15.11 17.97
CA GLY A 154 -1.46 16.29 18.81
C GLY A 154 -1.02 15.99 20.24
N TRP A 155 -0.11 16.81 20.77
CA TRP A 155 0.37 16.67 22.15
C TRP A 155 -0.61 17.29 23.15
N VAL A 156 -1.71 16.58 23.40
CA VAL A 156 -2.75 16.98 24.35
C VAL A 156 -3.06 15.85 25.34
N ARG A 157 -3.56 16.21 26.52
CA ARG A 157 -3.89 15.29 27.60
C ARG A 157 -4.91 14.25 27.13
N GLY A 158 -4.66 12.98 27.47
CA GLY A 158 -5.61 11.89 27.21
C GLY A 158 -5.84 11.59 25.72
N ASN A 159 -4.89 11.92 24.85
CA ASN A 159 -4.99 11.58 23.43
C ASN A 159 -4.96 10.05 23.24
N PRO A 160 -6.03 9.42 22.72
CA PRO A 160 -6.06 7.97 22.51
C PRO A 160 -5.33 7.52 21.24
N TYR A 161 -4.83 8.46 20.42
CA TYR A 161 -4.27 8.19 19.10
C TYR A 161 -3.20 7.09 19.07
N PRO A 162 -2.13 7.09 19.90
CA PRO A 162 -1.10 6.05 19.81
C PRO A 162 -1.64 4.65 20.10
N TYR A 163 -2.61 4.51 21.02
CA TYR A 163 -3.28 3.23 21.28
C TYR A 163 -4.08 2.74 20.06
N ARG A 164 -4.75 3.64 19.33
CA ARG A 164 -5.43 3.29 18.07
C ARG A 164 -4.45 2.85 16.99
N ILE A 165 -3.31 3.52 16.88
CA ILE A 165 -2.25 3.10 15.94
C ILE A 165 -1.76 1.70 16.28
N TRP A 166 -1.55 1.38 17.56
CA TRP A 166 -1.12 0.04 18.00
C TRP A 166 -2.17 -1.02 17.64
N GLN A 167 -3.46 -0.72 17.79
CA GLN A 167 -4.55 -1.60 17.34
C GLN A 167 -4.49 -1.84 15.83
N HIS A 168 -4.34 -0.80 15.00
CA HIS A 168 -4.22 -0.99 13.54
C HIS A 168 -3.00 -1.84 13.18
N VAL A 169 -1.86 -1.60 13.85
CA VAL A 169 -0.63 -2.38 13.63
C VAL A 169 -0.82 -3.85 14.01
N ALA A 170 -1.54 -4.13 15.09
CA ALA A 170 -1.88 -5.48 15.53
C ALA A 170 -2.84 -6.18 14.56
N ASP A 171 -3.89 -5.49 14.12
CA ASP A 171 -4.91 -6.06 13.22
C ASP A 171 -4.35 -6.37 11.83
N GLY A 172 -3.40 -5.59 11.34
CA GLY A 172 -2.89 -5.72 9.97
C GLY A 172 -3.88 -5.33 8.87
N ARG A 173 -5.18 -5.21 9.20
CA ARG A 173 -6.30 -4.84 8.32
C ARG A 173 -6.44 -5.69 7.06
N GLY A 174 -5.84 -6.89 7.04
CA GLY A 174 -5.71 -7.71 5.82
C GLY A 174 -4.74 -7.13 4.78
N LEU A 175 -4.03 -6.05 5.12
CA LEU A 175 -3.13 -5.30 4.26
C LEU A 175 -1.65 -5.56 4.59
N TRP A 176 -1.32 -5.99 5.79
CA TRP A 176 0.02 -6.45 6.20
C TRP A 176 -0.08 -7.51 7.29
N THR A 177 1.02 -8.20 7.59
CA THR A 177 1.07 -9.11 8.73
C THR A 177 1.01 -8.32 10.04
N GLY A 178 -0.04 -8.54 10.82
CA GLY A 178 -0.24 -7.92 12.13
C GLY A 178 0.96 -8.09 13.08
N LEU A 179 1.15 -7.12 13.97
CA LEU A 179 2.16 -7.17 15.04
C LEU A 179 1.56 -6.57 16.31
N ALA A 180 1.32 -7.40 17.32
CA ALA A 180 0.80 -6.95 18.61
C ALA A 180 1.90 -6.24 19.40
N LEU A 181 2.02 -4.93 19.20
CA LEU A 181 2.96 -4.07 19.92
C LEU A 181 2.51 -3.83 21.36
N THR A 182 3.45 -3.50 22.23
CA THR A 182 3.16 -3.23 23.64
C THR A 182 3.00 -1.73 23.87
N PRO A 183 1.78 -1.19 24.11
CA PRO A 183 1.62 0.24 24.33
C PRO A 183 2.23 0.66 25.68
N VAL A 184 2.55 1.95 25.83
CA VAL A 184 2.81 2.52 27.15
C VAL A 184 1.54 2.34 28.00
N PRO A 185 1.60 1.67 29.16
CA PRO A 185 0.45 1.50 30.02
C PRO A 185 -0.11 2.84 30.49
N GLU A 186 -1.44 3.01 30.48
CA GLU A 186 -2.09 4.21 31.00
C GLU A 186 -1.73 4.47 32.47
N ALA A 187 -1.48 3.41 33.25
CA ALA A 187 -1.04 3.49 34.63
C ALA A 187 0.33 4.16 34.82
N TRP A 188 1.14 4.28 33.77
CA TRP A 188 2.40 5.04 33.81
C TRP A 188 2.21 6.54 33.58
N LEU A 189 1.01 6.96 33.17
CA LEU A 189 0.69 8.36 32.91
C LEU A 189 0.17 9.01 34.19
N VAL A 190 0.81 10.10 34.61
CA VAL A 190 0.33 10.92 35.74
C VAL A 190 -0.56 12.01 35.19
N SER A 191 -1.84 11.95 35.59
CA SER A 191 -2.90 12.81 35.06
C SER A 191 -2.98 12.79 33.51
N GLY A 192 -2.61 11.68 32.87
CA GLY A 192 -2.68 11.54 31.41
C GLY A 192 -1.50 12.12 30.63
N PHE A 193 -0.38 12.43 31.28
CA PHE A 193 0.91 12.73 30.66
C PHE A 193 2.02 11.81 31.20
N PRO A 194 3.08 11.55 30.42
CA PRO A 194 4.20 10.75 30.90
C PRO A 194 5.08 11.54 31.88
N VAL A 195 5.62 10.84 32.88
CA VAL A 195 6.61 11.37 33.81
C VAL A 195 7.89 10.54 33.70
N PRO A 196 9.06 11.16 33.44
CA PRO A 196 10.32 10.42 33.37
C PRO A 196 10.72 9.81 34.72
N PRO A 197 11.43 8.67 34.73
CA PRO A 197 11.83 7.88 33.56
C PRO A 197 10.67 7.03 33.02
N VAL A 198 10.58 6.88 31.70
CA VAL A 198 9.65 5.95 31.05
C VAL A 198 10.45 4.79 30.48
N SER A 199 10.24 3.58 30.99
CA SER A 199 10.91 2.38 30.47
C SER A 199 10.29 1.93 29.14
N THR A 200 11.02 1.19 28.31
CA THR A 200 10.41 0.54 27.13
C THR A 200 9.40 -0.54 27.58
N PRO A 201 8.11 -0.42 27.21
CA PRO A 201 7.11 -1.45 27.47
C PRO A 201 7.55 -2.84 26.95
N GLN A 202 7.24 -3.90 27.71
CA GLN A 202 7.63 -5.26 27.40
C GLN A 202 6.42 -6.16 27.09
N PRO A 203 6.54 -7.10 26.13
CA PRO A 203 7.73 -7.35 25.30
C PRO A 203 7.98 -6.24 24.27
N ALA A 204 9.25 -5.85 24.10
CA ALA A 204 9.67 -4.87 23.10
C ALA A 204 9.85 -5.51 21.72
N HIS A 205 9.47 -4.78 20.67
CA HIS A 205 9.55 -5.24 19.29
C HIS A 205 10.53 -4.39 18.50
N TRP A 206 11.33 -5.06 17.67
CA TRP A 206 12.45 -4.44 16.98
C TRP A 206 12.28 -4.59 15.47
N TRP A 207 12.29 -3.47 14.77
CA TRP A 207 12.43 -3.46 13.32
C TRP A 207 13.91 -3.55 12.95
N SER A 208 14.22 -4.45 12.02
CA SER A 208 15.50 -4.44 11.33
C SER A 208 15.29 -4.10 9.86
N PRO A 209 16.04 -3.12 9.29
CA PRO A 209 16.03 -2.87 7.85
C PRO A 209 16.58 -4.06 7.04
N THR A 210 17.26 -5.04 7.68
CA THR A 210 17.91 -6.18 7.00
C THR A 210 18.01 -7.47 7.86
N PRO A 211 17.94 -8.66 7.24
CA PRO A 211 17.36 -8.97 5.93
C PRO A 211 15.84 -9.17 6.04
N ARG A 212 15.09 -8.59 5.09
CA ARG A 212 13.65 -8.86 4.97
C ARG A 212 13.40 -10.37 4.82
N PRO A 213 12.36 -10.93 5.45
CA PRO A 213 12.01 -12.34 5.27
C PRO A 213 11.81 -12.65 3.78
N GLN A 214 12.17 -13.85 3.35
CA GLN A 214 11.93 -14.27 1.97
C GLN A 214 10.48 -14.74 1.82
N PRO A 215 9.79 -14.36 0.74
CA PRO A 215 8.47 -14.87 0.47
C PRO A 215 8.59 -16.32 -0.04
N VAL A 216 7.54 -17.11 0.17
CA VAL A 216 7.51 -18.53 -0.20
C VAL A 216 6.85 -18.68 -1.56
N LEU A 217 7.56 -19.27 -2.52
CA LEU A 217 7.05 -19.58 -3.86
C LEU A 217 6.90 -21.08 -4.06
N SER A 218 5.79 -21.51 -4.66
CA SER A 218 5.71 -22.87 -5.19
C SER A 218 6.47 -23.04 -6.51
N VAL A 219 6.80 -24.28 -6.84
CA VAL A 219 7.34 -24.65 -8.14
C VAL A 219 6.30 -24.33 -9.23
N PRO A 220 6.69 -23.66 -10.34
CA PRO A 220 5.77 -23.39 -11.43
C PRO A 220 5.09 -24.68 -11.94
N ARG A 221 3.76 -24.67 -11.96
CA ARG A 221 2.94 -25.70 -12.62
C ARG A 221 2.88 -25.40 -14.11
N VAL A 222 3.39 -26.33 -14.91
CA VAL A 222 3.51 -26.23 -16.37
C VAL A 222 3.37 -27.60 -17.02
N GLN A 223 2.98 -27.63 -18.29
CA GLN A 223 3.02 -28.83 -19.12
C GLN A 223 4.47 -29.28 -19.29
N LYS A 224 4.74 -30.58 -19.11
CA LYS A 224 6.11 -31.13 -19.25
C LYS A 224 6.61 -31.17 -20.69
N ARG A 225 5.69 -31.14 -21.67
CA ARG A 225 5.99 -31.19 -23.10
C ARG A 225 5.02 -30.30 -23.89
N VAL A 226 5.54 -29.49 -24.80
CA VAL A 226 4.78 -28.59 -25.71
C VAL A 226 5.47 -28.53 -27.07
N LYS A 227 4.78 -28.11 -28.14
CA LYS A 227 5.41 -27.82 -29.45
C LYS A 227 5.94 -26.39 -29.51
N VAL A 228 6.82 -26.12 -30.47
CA VAL A 228 7.29 -24.76 -30.74
C VAL A 228 6.09 -23.88 -31.07
N GLY A 229 5.96 -22.74 -30.37
CA GLY A 229 4.88 -21.78 -30.60
C GLY A 229 3.56 -22.09 -29.89
N ASP A 230 3.40 -23.28 -29.29
CA ASP A 230 2.20 -23.60 -28.51
C ASP A 230 2.00 -22.60 -27.37
N ARG A 231 0.75 -22.14 -27.21
CA ARG A 231 0.34 -21.38 -26.04
C ARG A 231 0.10 -22.34 -24.88
N PHE A 232 0.73 -22.06 -23.76
CA PHE A 232 0.47 -22.77 -22.52
C PHE A 232 0.53 -21.84 -21.32
N THR A 233 -0.10 -22.24 -20.23
CA THR A 233 -0.18 -21.45 -19.00
C THR A 233 0.76 -22.03 -17.95
N ALA A 234 1.63 -21.17 -17.44
CA ALA A 234 2.39 -21.42 -16.23
C ALA A 234 1.69 -20.75 -15.04
N SER A 235 1.58 -21.44 -13.92
CA SER A 235 0.97 -20.90 -12.70
C SER A 235 1.67 -21.38 -11.45
N GLY A 236 1.40 -20.73 -10.32
CA GLY A 236 1.92 -21.13 -9.02
C GLY A 236 1.35 -20.26 -7.91
N THR A 237 2.02 -20.29 -6.77
CA THR A 237 1.62 -19.58 -5.55
C THR A 237 2.78 -18.76 -5.00
N LEU A 238 2.43 -17.69 -4.28
CA LEU A 238 3.30 -16.80 -3.53
C LEU A 238 2.67 -16.59 -2.13
N SER A 239 3.47 -16.67 -1.08
CA SER A 239 3.06 -16.30 0.28
C SER A 239 4.07 -15.31 0.86
N PRO A 240 3.61 -14.21 1.49
CA PRO A 240 2.21 -13.90 1.82
C PRO A 240 1.37 -13.46 0.62
N ARG A 241 0.07 -13.21 0.85
CA ARG A 241 -0.88 -12.75 -0.17
C ARG A 241 -0.56 -11.30 -0.61
N HIS A 242 -0.48 -11.14 -1.91
CA HIS A 242 -0.55 -9.92 -2.71
C HIS A 242 -1.89 -9.82 -3.44
N GLU A 243 -2.33 -8.59 -3.67
CA GLU A 243 -3.59 -8.28 -4.33
C GLU A 243 -3.68 -8.83 -5.76
N ALA A 244 -4.90 -9.15 -6.18
CA ALA A 244 -5.20 -9.61 -7.53
C ALA A 244 -4.93 -8.49 -8.55
N GLY A 245 -4.54 -8.86 -9.77
CA GLY A 245 -4.15 -7.92 -10.82
C GLY A 245 -2.70 -7.45 -10.73
N VAL A 246 -2.10 -7.42 -9.53
CA VAL A 246 -0.71 -7.01 -9.31
C VAL A 246 0.27 -8.01 -9.96
N HIS A 247 1.45 -7.52 -10.34
CA HIS A 247 2.51 -8.30 -10.98
C HIS A 247 3.67 -8.62 -10.03
N SER A 248 3.40 -9.21 -8.85
CA SER A 248 4.42 -9.45 -7.82
C SER A 248 5.39 -10.60 -8.13
N VAL A 249 5.10 -11.40 -9.17
CA VAL A 249 5.97 -12.48 -9.65
C VAL A 249 6.27 -12.30 -11.14
N GLU A 250 7.53 -12.54 -11.52
CA GLU A 250 7.92 -12.76 -12.91
C GLU A 250 8.36 -14.21 -13.14
N LEU A 251 8.11 -14.71 -14.34
CA LEU A 251 8.63 -15.98 -14.83
C LEU A 251 9.94 -15.74 -15.57
N ARG A 252 11.02 -16.37 -15.11
CA ARG A 252 12.32 -16.41 -15.77
C ARG A 252 12.45 -17.70 -16.56
N LEU A 253 12.58 -17.56 -17.89
CA LEU A 253 12.61 -18.67 -18.83
C LEU A 253 14.03 -18.89 -19.35
N TYR A 254 14.62 -20.01 -18.99
CA TYR A 254 15.96 -20.41 -19.39
C TYR A 254 15.88 -21.55 -20.42
N ARG A 255 16.74 -21.52 -21.44
CA ARG A 255 16.92 -22.63 -22.39
C ARG A 255 18.27 -23.29 -22.16
N LYS A 256 18.31 -24.61 -22.21
CA LYS A 256 19.57 -25.36 -22.10
C LYS A 256 20.41 -25.13 -23.36
N ASN A 257 21.68 -24.74 -23.18
CA ASN A 257 22.67 -24.57 -24.22
C ASN A 257 23.94 -25.34 -23.82
N GLY A 258 24.18 -26.49 -24.44
CA GLY A 258 25.17 -27.46 -23.95
C GLY A 258 24.84 -27.91 -22.52
N SER A 259 25.78 -27.72 -21.60
CA SER A 259 25.61 -27.99 -20.17
C SER A 259 24.98 -26.84 -19.38
N ARG A 260 24.89 -25.63 -19.94
CA ARG A 260 24.48 -24.42 -19.21
C ARG A 260 23.01 -24.05 -19.45
N TRP A 261 22.38 -23.43 -18.46
CA TRP A 261 21.07 -22.81 -18.58
C TRP A 261 21.23 -21.32 -18.88
N VAL A 262 20.71 -20.85 -20.02
CA VAL A 262 20.82 -19.44 -20.43
C VAL A 262 19.46 -18.78 -20.35
N LEU A 263 19.35 -17.66 -19.62
CA LEU A 263 18.11 -16.86 -19.54
C LEU A 263 17.79 -16.33 -20.94
N ARG A 264 16.56 -16.55 -21.40
CA ARG A 264 16.11 -16.11 -22.73
C ARG A 264 15.03 -15.05 -22.67
N ARG A 265 14.19 -15.08 -21.63
CA ARG A 265 13.06 -14.18 -21.47
C ARG A 265 12.67 -14.10 -20.01
N THR A 266 12.24 -12.92 -19.58
CA THR A 266 11.44 -12.72 -18.38
C THR A 266 10.01 -12.35 -18.80
N ALA A 267 9.02 -12.75 -18.01
CA ALA A 267 7.62 -12.48 -18.29
C ALA A 267 6.87 -12.16 -17.00
N PRO A 268 6.31 -10.94 -16.83
CA PRO A 268 5.50 -10.63 -15.66
C PRO A 268 4.26 -11.52 -15.63
N THR A 269 3.93 -12.04 -14.45
CA THR A 269 2.71 -12.82 -14.20
C THR A 269 1.62 -11.94 -13.63
N THR A 270 0.38 -12.38 -13.68
CA THR A 270 -0.74 -11.66 -13.05
C THR A 270 -1.18 -12.44 -11.82
N ASN A 271 -1.26 -11.75 -10.68
CA ASN A 271 -1.89 -12.27 -9.48
C ASN A 271 -3.38 -12.48 -9.74
N ARG A 272 -3.86 -13.67 -9.42
CA ARG A 272 -5.25 -14.10 -9.58
C ARG A 272 -5.90 -14.12 -8.21
N ASP A 273 -7.11 -13.60 -8.14
CA ASP A 273 -7.97 -13.80 -6.98
C ASP A 273 -8.46 -15.25 -7.01
N ALA A 274 -7.92 -16.08 -6.13
CA ALA A 274 -8.30 -17.49 -6.05
C ALA A 274 -8.36 -17.98 -4.61
N GLY A 275 -8.60 -17.04 -3.69
CA GLY A 275 -8.66 -17.31 -2.26
C GLY A 275 -9.64 -16.41 -1.51
N GLY A 276 -10.18 -15.35 -2.15
CA GLY A 276 -11.09 -14.41 -1.49
C GLY A 276 -10.40 -13.57 -0.41
N VAL A 277 -11.22 -12.82 0.32
CA VAL A 277 -10.78 -12.06 1.51
C VAL A 277 -10.47 -13.08 2.61
N GLY A 278 -9.18 -13.30 2.90
CA GLY A 278 -8.73 -14.22 3.96
C GLY A 278 -7.75 -15.32 3.54
N ALA A 279 -7.32 -15.39 2.28
CA ALA A 279 -6.30 -16.36 1.87
C ALA A 279 -4.87 -15.93 2.26
N ASP A 280 -4.06 -16.86 2.75
CA ASP A 280 -2.65 -16.61 3.14
C ASP A 280 -1.67 -16.59 1.96
N LEU A 281 -2.16 -16.83 0.74
CA LEU A 281 -1.34 -16.97 -0.46
C LEU A 281 -2.02 -16.39 -1.71
N THR A 282 -1.18 -15.83 -2.59
CA THR A 282 -1.54 -15.40 -3.93
C THR A 282 -1.33 -16.51 -4.92
N ARG A 283 -2.29 -16.71 -5.82
CA ARG A 283 -2.04 -17.48 -7.05
C ARG A 283 -1.56 -16.54 -8.13
N TRP A 284 -0.54 -16.92 -8.88
CA TRP A 284 -0.10 -16.18 -10.04
C TRP A 284 -0.23 -17.06 -11.29
N ALA A 285 -0.47 -16.44 -12.44
CA ALA A 285 -0.53 -17.17 -13.71
C ALA A 285 -0.03 -16.31 -14.89
N ARG A 286 0.54 -16.97 -15.88
CA ARG A 286 0.96 -16.38 -17.15
C ARG A 286 0.81 -17.37 -18.30
N THR A 287 0.07 -16.96 -19.33
CA THR A 287 0.07 -17.66 -20.62
C THR A 287 1.22 -17.15 -21.48
N LEU A 288 1.99 -18.07 -22.07
CA LEU A 288 3.18 -17.75 -22.86
C LEU A 288 3.42 -18.80 -23.96
N THR A 289 4.36 -18.51 -24.85
CA THR A 289 4.85 -19.41 -25.91
C THR A 289 6.36 -19.56 -25.81
N LEU A 290 6.88 -20.70 -26.28
CA LEU A 290 8.31 -20.96 -26.38
C LEU A 290 8.70 -21.14 -27.85
N GLY A 291 9.52 -20.21 -28.37
CA GLY A 291 9.83 -20.11 -29.80
C GLY A 291 10.96 -21.02 -30.30
N LYS A 292 11.56 -21.86 -29.45
CA LYS A 292 12.66 -22.75 -29.85
C LYS A 292 12.55 -24.11 -29.17
N ALA A 293 12.77 -25.19 -29.92
CA ALA A 293 12.81 -26.56 -29.42
C ALA A 293 13.94 -26.79 -28.39
N GLY A 294 13.86 -27.88 -27.63
CA GLY A 294 14.85 -28.30 -26.63
C GLY A 294 14.33 -28.23 -25.20
N ARG A 295 15.25 -28.34 -24.22
CA ARG A 295 14.89 -28.29 -22.79
C ARG A 295 14.86 -26.86 -22.28
N TRP A 296 13.79 -26.53 -21.57
CA TRP A 296 13.55 -25.25 -20.92
C TRP A 296 13.40 -25.45 -19.42
N LYS A 297 13.86 -24.44 -18.67
CA LYS A 297 13.79 -24.33 -17.22
C LYS A 297 13.04 -23.03 -16.91
N LEU A 298 11.92 -23.14 -16.23
CA LEU A 298 11.07 -22.03 -15.82
C LEU A 298 11.20 -21.86 -14.31
N VAL A 299 11.46 -20.62 -13.88
CA VAL A 299 11.61 -20.28 -12.46
C VAL A 299 10.75 -19.05 -12.18
N ALA A 300 9.86 -19.15 -11.20
CA ALA A 300 9.17 -17.98 -10.66
C ALA A 300 10.12 -17.19 -9.75
N TYR A 301 10.15 -15.88 -9.93
CA TYR A 301 10.91 -14.91 -9.14
C TYR A 301 9.92 -13.92 -8.54
N ALA A 302 9.84 -13.88 -7.21
CA ALA A 302 9.09 -12.86 -6.50
C ALA A 302 9.92 -11.57 -6.51
N LEU A 303 9.29 -10.49 -6.98
CA LEU A 303 9.88 -9.16 -6.86
C LEU A 303 9.97 -8.80 -5.37
N PRO A 304 11.05 -8.14 -4.93
CA PRO A 304 11.12 -7.67 -3.57
C PRO A 304 9.99 -6.66 -3.33
N ASP A 305 9.41 -6.70 -2.14
CA ASP A 305 8.44 -5.72 -1.71
C ASP A 305 8.85 -5.11 -0.38
N ALA A 306 8.03 -4.17 0.04
CA ALA A 306 8.06 -3.66 1.37
C ALA A 306 7.50 -4.70 2.33
N ASP A 307 8.27 -5.60 2.92
CA ASP A 307 7.69 -6.83 3.50
C ASP A 307 8.77 -7.89 3.42
N HIS A 308 9.18 -8.16 2.18
CA HIS A 308 9.85 -9.36 1.79
C HIS A 308 11.01 -9.08 0.83
N ALA A 309 12.09 -9.83 1.01
CA ALA A 309 13.19 -9.83 0.06
C ALA A 309 12.75 -10.47 -1.27
N ALA A 310 13.55 -10.29 -2.32
CA ALA A 310 13.34 -11.07 -3.54
C ALA A 310 13.59 -12.55 -3.24
N ALA A 311 12.84 -13.44 -3.90
CA ALA A 311 13.08 -14.88 -3.80
C ALA A 311 12.82 -15.58 -5.12
N THR A 312 13.42 -16.77 -5.26
CA THR A 312 13.30 -17.61 -6.45
C THR A 312 12.76 -18.98 -6.05
N SER A 313 11.78 -19.46 -6.80
CA SER A 313 11.25 -20.82 -6.65
C SER A 313 12.26 -21.90 -7.07
N LYS A 314 11.99 -23.16 -6.70
CA LYS A 314 12.59 -24.31 -7.41
C LYS A 314 12.10 -24.33 -8.86
N ALA A 315 12.90 -24.90 -9.75
CA ALA A 315 12.63 -24.85 -11.17
C ALA A 315 11.64 -25.92 -11.66
N ALA A 316 10.80 -25.53 -12.62
CA ALA A 316 10.03 -26.46 -13.46
C ALA A 316 10.74 -26.66 -14.80
N HIS A 317 10.57 -27.85 -15.40
CA HIS A 317 11.21 -28.21 -16.66
C HIS A 317 10.17 -28.53 -17.73
N VAL A 318 10.39 -27.98 -18.93
CA VAL A 318 9.54 -28.17 -20.11
C VAL A 318 10.39 -28.64 -21.27
N THR A 319 9.95 -29.68 -21.97
CA THR A 319 10.56 -30.11 -23.23
C THR A 319 9.76 -29.54 -24.39
N VAL A 320 10.39 -28.69 -25.20
CA VAL A 320 9.77 -28.12 -26.40
C VAL A 320 10.17 -28.99 -27.59
N VAL A 321 9.21 -29.62 -28.24
CA VAL A 321 9.42 -30.37 -29.48
C VAL A 321 9.12 -29.49 -30.68
N ARG A 322 9.61 -29.87 -31.86
CA ARG A 322 9.24 -29.20 -33.11
C ARG A 322 7.74 -29.35 -33.37
#